data_AF-A0A8T3Q3V0-F1
#
_entry.id   AF-A0A8T3Q3V0-F1
#
_cell.length_a   1.000
_cell.length_b   1.000
_cell.length_c   1.000
_cell.angle_alpha   90.00
_cell.angle_beta   90.00
_cell.angle_gamma   90.00
#
_symmetry.space_group_name_H-M   'P 1'
#
loop_
_entity.id
_entity.type
_entity.pdbx_description
1 polymer ?
#
loop_
_entity_poly.entity_id
_entity_poly.type
_entity_poly.pdbx_seq_one_letter_code
_entity_poly.pdbx_strand_id
1 'polypeptide(L)' 'MRLGRSGDRVTVIERESLPGGLAAGFQPADGLWLEKFYHHLFRSDTRAIAMIEQLGLGDRLEWREPVTATLHIGRPY' A
#
# COMPACT_ATOMS: atom_id res chain seq x y z
N MET A 1 -8.81 -10.07 -7.15
CA MET A 1 -8.74 -10.84 -8.42
C MET A 1 -10.11 -10.89 -9.09
N ARG A 2 -10.55 -9.88 -9.85
CA ARG A 2 -11.90 -9.90 -10.46
C ARG A 2 -11.96 -10.78 -11.72
N LEU A 3 -11.14 -10.48 -12.72
CA LEU A 3 -11.10 -11.20 -14.01
C LEU A 3 -10.65 -12.67 -13.86
N GLY A 4 -9.64 -12.94 -13.02
CA GLY A 4 -9.23 -14.33 -12.76
C GLY A 4 -10.30 -15.15 -12.03
N ARG A 5 -11.19 -14.51 -11.26
CA ARG A 5 -12.29 -15.20 -10.56
C ARG A 5 -13.52 -15.39 -11.43
N SER A 6 -13.69 -14.62 -12.51
CA SER A 6 -14.75 -14.83 -13.50
C SER A 6 -14.46 -15.98 -14.47
N GLY A 7 -13.31 -16.64 -14.35
CA GLY A 7 -12.91 -17.74 -15.22
C GLY A 7 -12.22 -17.29 -16.51
N ASP A 8 -11.95 -15.98 -16.64
CA ASP A 8 -11.24 -15.44 -17.80
C ASP A 8 -9.77 -15.84 -17.76
N ARG A 9 -9.21 -16.16 -18.94
CA ARG A 9 -7.76 -16.35 -19.10
C ARG A 9 -7.09 -14.99 -19.16
N VAL A 10 -6.42 -14.61 -18.07
CA VAL A 10 -5.76 -13.30 -17.93
C VAL A 10 -4.24 -13.45 -18.06
N THR A 11 -3.61 -12.52 -18.77
CA THR A 11 -2.14 -12.36 -18.80
C THR A 11 -1.78 -10.97 -18.27
N VAL A 12 -0.84 -10.90 -17.34
CA VAL A 12 -0.30 -9.64 -16.78
C VAL A 12 1.12 -9.48 -17.30
N ILE A 13 1.44 -8.30 -17.84
CA ILE A 13 2.77 -7.97 -18.37
C ILE A 13 3.32 -6.83 -17.50
N GLU A 14 4.49 -7.06 -16.90
CA GLU A 14 5.20 -6.09 -16.07
C GLU A 14 6.63 -5.96 -16.60
N ARG A 15 7.15 -4.73 -16.64
CA ARG A 15 8.52 -4.44 -17.08
C ARG A 15 9.52 -4.54 -15.93
N GLU A 16 9.12 -4.15 -14.72
CA GLU A 16 9.98 -4.24 -13.54
C GLU A 16 10.20 -5.68 -13.10
N SER A 17 11.27 -5.90 -12.31
CA SER A 17 11.60 -7.22 -11.77
C SER A 17 10.62 -7.72 -10.71
N LEU A 18 9.84 -6.82 -10.10
CA LEU A 18 8.84 -7.13 -9.09
C LEU A 18 7.52 -6.40 -9.39
N PRO A 19 6.37 -7.06 -9.19
CA PRO A 19 5.07 -6.42 -9.35
C PRO A 19 4.80 -5.41 -8.23
N GLY A 20 3.84 -4.53 -8.46
CA GLY A 20 3.31 -3.59 -7.46
C GLY A 20 3.49 -2.12 -7.82
N GLY A 21 4.36 -1.79 -8.77
CA GLY A 21 4.58 -0.40 -9.20
C GLY A 21 4.93 0.51 -8.03
N LEU A 22 4.20 1.62 -7.88
CA LEU A 22 4.38 2.56 -6.76
C LEU A 22 4.06 1.91 -5.40
N ALA A 23 3.15 0.93 -5.38
CA ALA A 23 2.69 0.22 -4.18
C ALA A 23 3.68 -0.81 -3.62
N ALA A 24 4.83 -1.00 -4.27
CA ALA A 24 5.80 -2.00 -3.84
C ALA A 24 6.75 -1.47 -2.76
N GLY A 25 7.16 -2.37 -1.86
CA GLY A 25 8.32 -2.17 -0.99
C GLY A 25 9.61 -2.73 -1.62
N PHE A 26 10.75 -2.33 -1.07
CA PHE A 26 12.07 -2.86 -1.44
C PHE A 26 12.98 -2.98 -0.21
N GLN A 27 14.01 -3.81 -0.31
CA GLN A 27 14.98 -4.02 0.76
C GLN A 27 16.34 -3.44 0.37
N PRO A 28 16.75 -2.29 0.93
CA PRO A 28 18.11 -1.79 0.74
C PRO A 28 19.16 -2.60 1.54
N ALA A 29 18.72 -3.33 2.58
CA ALA A 29 19.54 -4.21 3.40
C ALA A 29 18.68 -5.34 3.98
N ASP A 30 19.30 -6.43 4.40
CA ASP A 30 18.61 -7.60 4.94
C ASP A 30 17.72 -7.23 6.14
N GLY A 31 16.44 -7.59 6.05
CA GLY A 31 15.46 -7.33 7.10
C GLY A 31 14.93 -5.90 7.16
N LEU A 32 15.48 -4.95 6.41
CA LEU A 32 14.98 -3.59 6.33
C LEU A 32 14.06 -3.45 5.10
N TRP A 33 12.78 -3.19 5.33
CA TRP A 33 11.83 -2.87 4.28
C TRP A 33 11.57 -1.37 4.22
N LEU A 34 11.66 -0.81 3.02
CA LEU A 34 11.22 0.55 2.71
C LEU A 34 10.12 0.52 1.64
N GLU A 35 9.27 1.53 1.65
CA GLU A 35 8.24 1.72 0.63
C GLU A 35 8.81 2.51 -0.56
N LYS A 36 8.47 2.13 -1.80
CA LYS A 36 8.87 2.93 -2.98
C LYS A 36 8.20 4.31 -2.99
N PHE A 37 6.94 4.37 -2.55
CA PHE A 37 6.15 5.59 -2.42
C PHE A 37 5.37 5.62 -1.12
N TYR A 38 4.88 6.79 -0.74
CA TYR A 38 4.11 6.95 0.49
C TYR A 38 2.75 6.22 0.40
N HIS A 39 2.54 5.24 1.28
CA HIS A 39 1.29 4.48 1.37
C HIS A 39 0.56 4.81 2.67
N HIS A 40 -0.53 5.56 2.55
CA HIS A 40 -1.52 5.68 3.61
C HIS A 40 -2.89 5.44 2.99
N LEU A 41 -3.78 4.85 3.78
CA LEU A 41 -5.17 4.70 3.43
C LEU A 41 -5.99 5.57 4.39
N PHE A 42 -7.01 6.23 3.86
CA PHE A 42 -8.08 6.76 4.67
C PHE A 42 -9.10 5.65 4.93
N ARG A 43 -9.83 5.73 6.05
CA ARG A 43 -10.94 4.79 6.32
C ARG A 43 -12.05 4.86 5.26
N SER A 44 -12.11 5.94 4.48
CA SER A 44 -12.99 6.09 3.32
C SER A 44 -12.55 5.31 2.09
N ASP A 45 -11.32 4.76 2.05
CA ASP A 45 -10.78 4.01 0.91
C ASP A 45 -11.31 2.56 0.85
N THR A 46 -12.63 2.45 0.90
CA THR A 46 -13.39 1.20 1.03
C THR A 46 -13.02 0.15 0.00
N ARG A 47 -12.61 0.53 -1.22
CA ARG A 47 -12.21 -0.41 -2.27
C ARG A 47 -10.86 -1.05 -2.01
N ALA A 48 -9.89 -0.28 -1.54
CA ALA A 48 -8.57 -0.79 -1.17
C ALA A 48 -8.68 -1.69 0.07
N ILE A 49 -9.41 -1.21 1.09
CA ILE A 49 -9.69 -1.98 2.32
C ILE A 49 -10.35 -3.31 1.97
N ALA A 50 -11.44 -3.30 1.19
CA ALA A 50 -12.13 -4.54 0.80
C ALA A 50 -11.23 -5.49 -0.01
N MET A 51 -10.29 -4.98 -0.80
CA MET A 51 -9.34 -5.81 -1.52
C MET A 51 -8.32 -6.47 -0.57
N ILE A 52 -7.82 -5.74 0.42
CA ILE A 52 -6.91 -6.26 1.46
C ILE A 52 -7.62 -7.37 2.26
N GLU A 53 -8.86 -7.14 2.67
CA GLU A 53 -9.69 -8.16 3.34
C GLU A 53 -9.90 -9.41 2.47
N GLN A 54 -10.21 -9.23 1.18
CA GLN A 54 -10.36 -10.35 0.23
C GLN A 54 -9.07 -11.16 0.02
N LEU A 55 -7.91 -10.55 0.26
CA LEU A 55 -6.61 -11.22 0.21
C LEU A 55 -6.25 -11.89 1.55
N GLY A 56 -7.08 -11.75 2.59
CA GLY A 56 -6.83 -12.30 3.92
C GLY A 56 -5.75 -11.54 4.70
N LEU A 57 -5.55 -10.25 4.39
CA LEU A 57 -4.52 -9.41 5.00
C LEU A 57 -5.11 -8.35 5.95
N GLY A 58 -6.39 -8.44 6.29
CA GLY A 58 -7.09 -7.45 7.12
C GLY A 58 -6.51 -7.31 8.53
N ASP A 59 -6.05 -8.42 9.12
CA ASP A 59 -5.37 -8.47 10.41
C ASP A 59 -4.01 -7.75 10.43
N ARG A 60 -3.42 -7.54 9.25
CA ARG A 60 -2.15 -6.81 9.06
C ARG A 60 -2.36 -5.34 8.73
N LEU A 61 -3.60 -4.88 8.54
CA LEU A 61 -3.90 -3.49 8.25
C LEU A 61 -3.87 -2.66 9.53
N GLU A 62 -2.92 -1.74 9.63
CA GLU A 62 -2.77 -0.88 10.80
C GLU A 62 -3.45 0.48 10.60
N TRP A 63 -4.26 0.89 11.59
CA TRP A 63 -4.83 2.23 11.65
C TRP A 63 -4.10 3.04 12.72
N ARG A 64 -3.38 4.08 12.30
CA ARG A 64 -2.66 4.98 13.19
C ARG A 64 -3.25 6.37 13.10
N GLU A 65 -3.32 7.07 14.23
CA GLU A 65 -3.70 8.48 14.25
C GLU A 65 -2.51 9.32 13.75
N PRO A 66 -2.71 10.21 12.77
CA PRO A 66 -1.64 11.03 12.26
C PRO A 66 -1.28 12.12 13.27
N VAL A 67 0.00 12.21 13.65
CA VAL A 67 0.53 13.39 14.32
C VAL A 67 0.90 14.40 13.24
N THR A 68 0.07 15.42 13.09
CA THR A 68 0.33 16.51 12.15
C THR A 68 0.98 17.66 12.90
N ALA A 69 2.14 18.11 12.44
CA ALA A 69 2.81 19.29 12.98
C ALA A 69 3.08 20.27 11.84
N THR A 70 2.91 21.56 12.10
CA THR A 70 3.26 22.60 11.12
C THR A 70 4.43 23.40 11.64
N LEU A 71 5.42 23.72 10.80
CA LEU A 71 6.47 24.67 11.16
C LEU A 71 6.07 26.06 10.68
N HIS A 72 5.89 27.00 11.61
CA HIS A 72 5.57 28.39 11.32
C HIS A 72 6.58 29.33 11.96
N ILE A 73 7.29 30.12 11.14
CA ILE A 73 8.32 31.08 11.58
C ILE A 73 9.34 30.42 12.53
N GLY A 74 9.86 29.25 12.12
CA GLY A 74 10.87 28.51 12.89
C GLY A 74 10.36 27.87 14.18
N ARG A 75 9.05 27.83 14.44
CA ARG A 75 8.47 27.17 15.62
C ARG A 75 7.43 26.13 15.20
N PRO A 76 7.39 24.96 15.86
CA PRO A 76 6.29 24.02 15.68
C PRO A 76 4.99 24.63 16.21
N TYR A 77 3.93 24.49 15.42
CA TYR A 77 2.53 24.80 15.73
C TYR A 77 1.73 23.49 15.72
#